data_AF-A0A9C9U3N3-F1
#
_entry.id   AF-A0A9C9U3N3-F1
#
_cell.length_a   1.000
_cell.length_b   1.000
_cell.length_c   1.000
_cell.angle_alpha   90.00
_cell.angle_beta   90.00
_cell.angle_gamma   90.00
#
_symmetry.space_group_name_H-M   'P 1'
#
loop_
_entity.id
_entity.type
_entity.pdbx_description
1 polymer ?
#
loop_
_entity_poly.entity_id
_entity_poly.type
_entity_poly.pdbx_seq_one_letter_code
_entity_poly.pdbx_strand_id
1 'polypeptide(L)'
;ETVEFMSDATTIPILLDGDTGYGNFNNVQRLVRKLEQRHIAGVCIEDKLFPKTNSFIKGTTQELANIEEFCGKIKAAKDIQYDDNFVVIARVEAFIAGLGLSEALKRAEAYHQAGADAILIHSARKDADEILAFKHEWHNRCPVIIVPTKYYSTPTKVFRDNDFSIVIWANHMLRASITAMQEASKKLMEEESLVNLEKDIVPVSEVFRLQGVSELSKAEKCYLPNSSDSSDSNAGKPLFPSYNAISQMKDEN
;
A
#
# COMPACT_ATOMS: atom_id res chain seq x y z
N GLU A 1 -8.08 10.37 2.07
CA GLU A 1 -8.75 10.41 0.75
C GLU A 1 -8.13 9.41 -0.23
N THR A 2 -6.91 9.58 -0.74
CA THR A 2 -6.33 8.63 -1.72
C THR A 2 -6.38 7.17 -1.28
N VAL A 3 -5.94 6.89 -0.06
CA VAL A 3 -5.88 5.52 0.49
C VAL A 3 -7.28 4.96 0.80
N GLU A 4 -8.28 5.82 1.03
CA GLU A 4 -9.68 5.44 1.22
C GLU A 4 -10.26 4.89 -0.07
N PHE A 5 -10.13 5.63 -1.17
CA PHE A 5 -10.55 5.17 -2.50
C PHE A 5 -9.83 3.91 -2.96
N MET A 6 -8.55 3.74 -2.60
CA MET A 6 -7.83 2.49 -2.88
C MET A 6 -8.43 1.31 -2.11
N SER A 7 -8.79 1.51 -0.84
CA SER A 7 -9.41 0.47 -0.01
C SER A 7 -10.79 0.08 -0.52
N ASP A 8 -11.61 1.05 -0.93
CA ASP A 8 -12.94 0.78 -1.48
C ASP A 8 -12.88 -0.01 -2.79
N ALA A 9 -11.80 0.16 -3.55
CA ALA A 9 -11.61 -0.44 -4.87
C ALA A 9 -10.95 -1.83 -4.85
N THR A 10 -10.64 -2.41 -3.69
CA THR A 10 -9.94 -3.69 -3.61
C THR A 10 -10.31 -4.52 -2.38
N THR A 11 -10.11 -5.83 -2.48
CA THR A 11 -10.30 -6.78 -1.36
C THR A 11 -8.97 -7.27 -0.76
N ILE A 12 -7.84 -6.92 -1.38
CA ILE A 12 -6.51 -7.28 -0.87
C ILE A 12 -6.04 -6.24 0.16
N PRO A 13 -5.29 -6.64 1.21
CA PRO A 13 -4.87 -5.73 2.26
C PRO A 13 -3.94 -4.63 1.73
N ILE A 14 -4.15 -3.41 2.21
CA ILE A 14 -3.28 -2.26 1.92
C ILE A 14 -2.35 -2.00 3.10
N LEU A 15 -1.04 -1.97 2.81
CA LEU A 15 -0.03 -1.46 3.71
C LEU A 15 0.37 -0.03 3.29
N LEU A 16 0.15 0.95 4.17
CA LEU A 16 0.52 2.34 3.90
C LEU A 16 1.98 2.63 4.30
N ASP A 17 2.74 3.33 3.45
CA ASP A 17 3.95 4.06 3.88
C ASP A 17 3.49 5.32 4.64
N GLY A 18 3.65 5.29 5.97
CA GLY A 18 3.24 6.34 6.90
C GLY A 18 4.35 7.35 7.23
N ASP A 19 5.41 7.41 6.41
CA ASP A 19 6.57 8.27 6.65
C ASP A 19 7.13 8.09 8.06
N THR A 20 7.38 9.16 8.81
CA THR A 20 7.82 9.10 10.22
C THR A 20 6.65 9.15 11.22
N GLY A 21 5.42 8.92 10.74
CA GLY A 21 4.20 9.02 11.54
C GLY A 21 3.56 10.41 11.59
N TYR A 22 3.91 11.30 10.64
CA TYR A 22 3.40 12.68 10.52
C TYR A 22 3.56 13.56 11.78
N GLY A 23 4.57 13.28 12.61
CA GLY A 23 4.86 14.05 13.82
C GLY A 23 5.35 13.19 14.98
N ASN A 24 4.82 13.43 16.17
CA ASN A 24 5.15 12.67 17.38
C ASN A 24 4.17 11.50 17.61
N PHE A 25 4.27 10.83 18.76
CA PHE A 25 3.41 9.69 19.11
C PHE A 25 1.90 10.00 19.04
N ASN A 26 1.48 11.23 19.36
CA ASN A 26 0.07 11.64 19.33
C ASN A 26 -0.44 11.75 17.88
N ASN A 27 0.42 12.18 16.95
CA ASN A 27 0.11 12.16 15.51
C ASN A 27 -0.04 10.71 15.00
N VAL A 28 0.86 9.82 15.42
CA VAL A 28 0.81 8.38 15.08
C VAL A 28 -0.49 7.75 15.57
N GLN A 29 -0.92 8.06 16.79
CA GLN A 29 -2.18 7.54 17.32
C GLN A 29 -3.39 7.95 16.47
N ARG A 30 -3.41 9.23 16.05
CA ARG A 30 -4.46 9.73 15.16
C ARG A 30 -4.39 9.06 13.78
N LEU A 31 -3.18 8.83 13.26
CA LEU A 31 -2.97 8.13 11.99
C LEU A 31 -3.58 6.72 12.05
N VAL A 32 -3.18 5.90 13.03
CA VAL A 32 -3.65 4.51 13.17
C VAL A 32 -5.17 4.45 13.22
N ARG A 33 -5.80 5.24 14.11
CA ARG A 33 -7.27 5.30 14.21
C ARG A 33 -7.94 5.67 12.89
N LYS A 34 -7.33 6.56 12.11
CA LYS A 34 -7.88 6.99 10.82
C LYS A 34 -7.70 5.93 9.74
N LEU A 35 -6.61 5.18 9.76
CA LEU A 35 -6.36 4.08 8.83
C LEU A 35 -7.31 2.91 9.07
N GLU A 36 -7.53 2.53 10.33
CA GLU A 36 -8.51 1.49 10.67
C GLU A 36 -9.94 1.87 10.24
N GLN A 37 -10.33 3.14 10.44
CA GLN A 37 -11.61 3.67 9.96
C GLN A 37 -11.78 3.62 8.43
N ARG A 38 -10.69 3.38 7.68
CA ARG A 38 -10.66 3.24 6.22
C ARG A 38 -10.29 1.81 5.80
N HIS A 39 -10.39 0.84 6.70
CA HIS A 39 -10.11 -0.57 6.42
C HIS A 39 -8.69 -0.84 5.87
N ILE A 40 -7.73 0.00 6.25
CA ILE A 40 -6.32 -0.20 5.92
C ILE A 40 -5.73 -1.22 6.87
N ALA A 41 -5.02 -2.20 6.32
CA ALA A 41 -4.53 -3.37 7.08
C ALA A 41 -3.31 -3.04 7.95
N GLY A 42 -2.55 -2.01 7.60
CA GLY A 42 -1.40 -1.63 8.41
C GLY A 42 -0.70 -0.36 7.95
N VAL A 43 0.28 0.03 8.75
CA VAL A 43 1.14 1.19 8.48
C VAL A 43 2.61 0.83 8.70
N CYS A 44 3.46 1.30 7.80
CA CYS A 44 4.91 1.26 7.93
C CYS A 44 5.42 2.65 8.27
N ILE A 45 6.04 2.83 9.43
CA ILE A 45 6.68 4.09 9.84
C ILE A 45 8.19 3.93 9.93
N GLU A 46 8.96 4.98 9.62
CA GLU A 46 10.42 4.97 9.57
C GLU A 46 11.08 5.84 10.64
N ASP A 47 12.26 5.42 11.10
CA ASP A 47 12.98 5.99 12.24
C ASP A 47 13.84 7.22 11.90
N LYS A 48 13.41 8.04 10.94
CA LYS A 48 14.03 9.33 10.63
C LYS A 48 13.45 10.47 11.47
N LEU A 49 14.16 11.60 11.51
CA LEU A 49 13.60 12.86 11.98
C LEU A 49 12.49 13.38 11.03
N PHE A 50 11.51 14.09 11.59
CA PHE A 50 10.48 14.79 10.83
C PHE A 50 10.91 16.25 10.54
N PRO A 51 10.70 16.80 9.33
CA PRO A 51 10.02 16.19 8.17
C PRO A 51 10.84 15.10 7.47
N LYS A 52 10.15 14.15 6.81
CA LYS A 52 10.79 13.02 6.10
C LYS A 52 11.74 13.53 5.01
N THR A 53 12.96 13.01 5.01
CA THR A 53 13.91 13.15 3.91
C THR A 53 13.94 11.85 3.10
N ASN A 54 13.78 11.93 1.77
CA ASN A 54 13.75 10.76 0.91
C ASN A 54 15.11 10.01 0.93
N SER A 55 15.08 8.68 1.05
CA SER A 55 16.27 7.81 1.19
C SER A 55 17.26 7.88 0.02
N PHE A 56 16.88 8.47 -1.12
CA PHE A 56 17.76 8.62 -2.29
C PHE A 56 18.41 10.01 -2.44
N ILE A 57 18.14 10.96 -1.54
CA ILE A 57 18.77 12.29 -1.56
C ILE A 57 20.23 12.13 -1.12
N LYS A 58 21.17 12.44 -2.03
CA LYS A 58 22.63 12.36 -1.78
C LYS A 58 23.13 13.64 -1.08
N GLY A 59 24.10 13.49 -0.18
CA GLY A 59 24.93 14.62 0.30
C GLY A 59 24.75 15.03 1.76
N THR A 60 23.79 14.47 2.49
CA THR A 60 23.61 14.70 3.94
C THR A 60 23.62 13.36 4.68
N THR A 61 24.41 13.26 5.75
CA THR A 61 24.21 12.23 6.78
C THR A 61 22.78 12.35 7.29
N GLN A 62 21.94 11.35 7.00
CA GLN A 62 20.54 11.39 7.40
C GLN A 62 20.46 11.10 8.90
N GLU A 63 20.07 12.10 9.68
CA GLU A 63 19.87 11.94 11.11
C GLU A 63 18.65 11.05 11.37
N LEU A 64 18.85 10.07 12.26
CA LEU A 64 17.80 9.18 12.72
C LEU A 64 17.24 9.68 14.05
N ALA A 65 15.97 9.36 14.29
CA ALA A 65 15.34 9.59 15.58
C ALA A 65 16.08 8.81 16.69
N ASN A 66 15.93 9.31 17.91
CA ASN A 66 16.35 8.57 19.08
C ASN A 66 15.55 7.25 19.15
N ILE A 67 16.23 6.15 19.51
CA ILE A 67 15.61 4.81 19.57
C ILE A 67 14.41 4.82 20.52
N GLU A 68 14.52 5.44 21.70
CA GLU A 68 13.45 5.49 22.69
C GLU A 68 12.25 6.31 22.20
N GLU A 69 12.51 7.42 21.49
CA GLU A 69 11.45 8.23 20.87
C GLU A 69 10.66 7.40 19.85
N PHE A 70 11.35 6.66 18.99
CA PHE A 70 10.70 5.85 17.96
C PHE A 70 9.99 4.63 18.57
N CYS A 71 10.56 3.99 19.58
CA CYS A 71 9.87 2.96 20.37
C CYS A 71 8.57 3.50 21.00
N GLY A 72 8.59 4.74 21.51
CA GLY A 72 7.40 5.40 22.04
C GLY A 72 6.29 5.58 20.99
N LYS A 73 6.66 5.90 19.74
CA LYS A 73 5.72 5.96 18.62
C LYS A 73 5.11 4.59 18.29
N ILE A 74 5.94 3.55 18.22
CA ILE A 74 5.48 2.17 17.95
C ILE A 74 4.51 1.73 19.04
N LYS A 75 4.89 1.89 20.32
CA LYS A 75 4.03 1.52 21.44
C LYS A 75 2.71 2.28 21.41
N ALA A 76 2.74 3.60 21.18
CA ALA A 76 1.51 4.39 21.07
C ALA A 76 0.63 3.96 19.89
N ALA A 77 1.23 3.52 18.78
CA ALA A 77 0.52 2.96 17.63
C ALA A 77 -0.18 1.64 17.97
N LYS A 78 0.47 0.75 18.73
CA LYS A 78 -0.09 -0.52 19.19
C LYS A 78 -1.18 -0.34 20.25
N ASP A 79 -0.95 0.55 21.23
CA ASP A 79 -1.87 0.80 22.35
C ASP A 79 -3.24 1.37 21.91
N ILE A 80 -3.33 1.94 20.70
CA ILE A 80 -4.53 2.65 20.22
C ILE A 80 -5.38 1.87 19.21
N GLN A 81 -4.90 0.70 18.77
CA GLN A 81 -5.56 -0.14 17.76
C GLN A 81 -6.95 -0.54 18.24
N TYR A 82 -7.90 -0.59 17.32
CA TYR A 82 -9.22 -1.16 17.56
C TYR A 82 -9.28 -2.63 17.12
N ASP A 83 -8.60 -2.96 16.02
CA ASP A 83 -8.46 -4.31 15.50
C ASP A 83 -7.05 -4.86 15.81
N ASP A 84 -6.99 -5.96 16.56
CA ASP A 84 -5.74 -6.63 16.91
C ASP A 84 -4.97 -7.14 15.68
N ASN A 85 -5.62 -7.23 14.51
CA ASN A 85 -4.99 -7.62 13.25
C ASN A 85 -4.35 -6.45 12.48
N PHE A 86 -4.53 -5.20 12.92
CA PHE A 86 -3.86 -4.05 12.29
C PHE A 86 -2.35 -4.11 12.56
N VAL A 87 -1.55 -4.14 11.49
CA VAL A 87 -0.09 -4.28 11.62
C VAL A 87 0.64 -2.95 11.63
N VAL A 88 1.60 -2.80 12.54
CA VAL A 88 2.55 -1.69 12.63
C VAL A 88 3.93 -2.21 12.29
N ILE A 89 4.47 -1.73 11.17
CA ILE A 89 5.79 -2.11 10.67
C ILE A 89 6.77 -1.00 10.99
N ALA A 90 7.90 -1.38 11.58
CA ALA A 90 9.00 -0.45 11.84
C ALA A 90 10.04 -0.55 10.72
N ARG A 91 10.20 0.55 9.98
CA ARG A 91 11.22 0.69 8.95
C ARG A 91 12.51 1.24 9.54
N VAL A 92 13.58 0.46 9.43
CA VAL A 92 14.92 0.78 9.94
C VAL A 92 15.74 1.40 8.81
N GLU A 93 16.16 2.65 8.97
CA GLU A 93 16.93 3.41 7.98
C GLU A 93 18.44 3.46 8.31
N ALA A 94 18.93 2.62 9.23
CA ALA A 94 20.34 2.59 9.66
C ALA A 94 21.35 2.40 8.51
N PHE A 95 21.09 1.51 7.55
CA PHE A 95 21.95 1.36 6.37
C PHE A 95 21.89 2.58 5.44
N ILE A 96 20.70 3.17 5.28
CA ILE A 96 20.52 4.41 4.49
C ILE A 96 21.30 5.57 5.11
N ALA A 97 21.33 5.65 6.43
CA ALA A 97 22.11 6.63 7.19
C ALA A 97 23.61 6.29 7.29
N GLY A 98 24.06 5.13 6.79
CA GLY A 98 25.47 4.72 6.80
C GLY A 98 25.99 4.23 8.16
N LEU A 99 25.10 3.83 9.08
CA LEU A 99 25.47 3.40 10.44
C LEU A 99 25.85 1.91 10.54
N GLY A 100 25.57 1.13 9.49
CA GLY A 100 25.96 -0.27 9.37
C GLY A 100 25.08 -1.28 10.13
N LEU A 101 25.50 -2.54 10.07
CA LEU A 101 24.70 -3.70 10.50
C LEU A 101 24.42 -3.72 12.01
N SER A 102 25.41 -3.42 12.84
CA SER A 102 25.25 -3.46 14.30
C SER A 102 24.18 -2.48 14.78
N GLU A 103 24.15 -1.27 14.22
CA GLU A 103 23.14 -0.26 14.58
C GLU A 103 21.75 -0.63 14.01
N ALA A 104 21.72 -1.20 12.80
CA ALA A 104 20.47 -1.73 12.22
C ALA A 104 19.82 -2.81 13.11
N LEU A 105 20.62 -3.77 13.60
CA LEU A 105 20.15 -4.83 14.48
C LEU A 105 19.70 -4.30 15.84
N LYS A 106 20.46 -3.35 16.42
CA LYS A 106 20.11 -2.70 17.70
C LYS A 106 18.76 -2.00 17.62
N ARG A 107 18.53 -1.25 16.54
CA ARG A 107 17.27 -0.55 16.28
C ARG A 107 16.12 -1.52 16.04
N ALA A 108 16.31 -2.50 15.15
CA ALA A 108 15.33 -3.54 14.88
C ALA A 108 14.89 -4.27 16.15
N GLU A 109 15.84 -4.63 17.02
CA GLU A 109 15.53 -5.30 18.29
C GLU A 109 14.70 -4.41 19.20
N ALA A 110 15.11 -3.15 19.39
CA ALA A 110 14.35 -2.21 20.21
C ALA A 110 12.92 -2.01 19.68
N TYR A 111 12.75 -1.93 18.36
CA TYR A 111 11.45 -1.72 17.72
C TYR A 111 10.56 -2.95 17.80
N HIS A 112 11.15 -4.15 17.67
CA HIS A 112 10.46 -5.42 17.91
C HIS A 112 9.96 -5.51 19.35
N GLN A 113 10.83 -5.22 20.34
CA GLN A 113 10.45 -5.23 21.76
C GLN A 113 9.41 -4.15 22.11
N ALA A 114 9.36 -3.05 21.36
CA ALA A 114 8.33 -2.02 21.49
C ALA A 114 6.96 -2.44 20.93
N GLY A 115 6.89 -3.58 20.23
CA GLY A 115 5.65 -4.16 19.71
C GLY A 115 5.45 -4.06 18.20
N ALA A 116 6.50 -3.74 17.42
CA ALA A 116 6.39 -3.78 15.95
C ALA A 116 6.13 -5.22 15.46
N ASP A 117 5.12 -5.37 14.60
CA ASP A 117 4.68 -6.67 14.08
C ASP A 117 5.67 -7.23 13.04
N ALA A 118 6.42 -6.35 12.38
CA ALA A 118 7.50 -6.71 11.46
C ALA A 118 8.54 -5.60 11.35
N ILE A 119 9.73 -5.95 10.86
CA ILE A 119 10.79 -5.00 10.54
C ILE A 119 10.93 -4.88 9.01
N LEU A 120 10.86 -3.65 8.51
CA LEU A 120 11.29 -3.34 7.16
C LEU A 120 12.75 -2.87 7.20
N ILE A 121 13.66 -3.67 6.63
CA ILE A 121 15.07 -3.30 6.49
C ILE A 121 15.32 -2.76 5.09
N HIS A 122 15.92 -1.56 4.99
CA HIS A 122 16.17 -0.92 3.71
C HIS A 122 17.66 -0.67 3.46
N SER A 123 18.07 -0.79 2.20
CA SER A 123 19.44 -0.51 1.73
C SER A 123 19.38 0.23 0.40
N ALA A 124 20.34 1.14 0.18
CA ALA A 124 20.51 1.88 -1.07
C ALA A 124 21.56 1.24 -2.00
N ARG A 125 22.19 0.12 -1.58
CA ARG A 125 23.19 -0.60 -2.39
C ARG A 125 22.55 -1.26 -3.61
N LYS A 126 23.38 -1.54 -4.61
CA LYS A 126 22.98 -2.27 -5.83
C LYS A 126 22.95 -3.79 -5.65
N ASP A 127 23.60 -4.28 -4.59
CA ASP A 127 23.59 -5.69 -4.18
C ASP A 127 22.69 -5.89 -2.95
N ALA A 128 22.41 -7.15 -2.62
CA ALA A 128 21.55 -7.53 -1.50
C ALA A 128 22.33 -7.88 -0.22
N ASP A 129 23.64 -7.60 -0.17
CA ASP A 129 24.52 -8.12 0.88
C ASP A 129 24.12 -7.61 2.27
N GLU A 130 23.79 -6.32 2.39
CA GLU A 130 23.37 -5.72 3.67
C GLU A 130 22.09 -6.34 4.22
N ILE A 131 21.08 -6.55 3.36
CA ILE A 131 19.80 -7.11 3.80
C ILE A 131 19.93 -8.61 4.11
N LEU A 132 20.78 -9.34 3.38
CA LEU A 132 21.08 -10.76 3.65
C LEU A 132 21.84 -10.92 4.96
N ALA A 133 22.85 -10.09 5.20
CA ALA A 133 23.59 -10.07 6.46
C ALA A 133 22.67 -9.74 7.64
N PHE A 134 21.80 -8.73 7.49
CA PHE A 134 20.79 -8.42 8.49
C PHE A 134 19.88 -9.61 8.78
N LYS A 135 19.35 -10.27 7.74
CA LYS A 135 18.45 -11.42 7.89
C LYS A 135 19.09 -12.59 8.61
N HIS A 136 20.37 -12.87 8.32
CA HIS A 136 21.15 -13.91 8.98
C HIS A 136 21.24 -13.67 10.51
N GLU A 137 21.67 -12.47 10.91
CA GLU A 137 21.83 -12.07 12.31
C GLU A 137 20.50 -11.80 13.04
N TRP A 138 19.41 -11.57 12.29
CA TRP A 138 18.10 -11.30 12.88
C TRP A 138 17.50 -12.55 13.55
N HIS A 139 17.92 -13.75 13.15
CA HIS A 139 17.45 -15.02 13.71
C HIS A 139 15.92 -15.16 13.76
N ASN A 140 15.21 -14.58 12.77
CA ASN A 140 13.76 -14.68 12.63
C ASN A 140 12.93 -14.28 13.87
N ARG A 141 13.42 -13.34 14.70
CA ARG A 141 12.70 -12.81 15.87
C ARG A 141 11.30 -12.28 15.52
N CYS A 142 11.16 -11.65 14.34
CA CYS A 142 9.88 -11.33 13.71
C CYS A 142 10.01 -11.29 12.18
N PRO A 143 8.89 -11.21 11.43
CA PRO A 143 8.90 -11.08 9.97
C PRO A 143 9.78 -9.94 9.47
N VAL A 144 10.49 -10.17 8.36
CA VAL A 144 11.37 -9.17 7.73
C VAL A 144 10.86 -8.83 6.34
N ILE A 145 10.75 -7.55 6.08
CA ILE A 145 10.21 -6.96 4.85
C ILE A 145 11.33 -6.21 4.14
N ILE A 146 11.38 -6.29 2.81
CA ILE A 146 12.39 -5.62 1.99
C ILE A 146 11.79 -4.90 0.79
N VAL A 147 12.56 -3.93 0.27
CA VAL A 147 12.20 -3.10 -0.89
C VAL A 147 13.36 -3.09 -1.89
N PRO A 148 13.45 -4.10 -2.79
CA PRO A 148 14.59 -4.32 -3.69
C PRO A 148 14.66 -3.39 -4.92
N THR A 149 14.27 -2.12 -4.78
CA THR A 149 14.29 -1.15 -5.89
C THR A 149 15.71 -0.92 -6.44
N LYS A 150 16.74 -0.91 -5.57
CA LYS A 150 18.14 -0.68 -5.97
C LYS A 150 18.91 -1.95 -6.29
N TYR A 151 18.56 -3.06 -5.64
CA TYR A 151 19.18 -4.38 -5.81
C TYR A 151 18.26 -5.34 -6.59
N TYR A 152 17.55 -4.79 -7.57
CA TYR A 152 16.54 -5.47 -8.40
C TYR A 152 17.11 -6.64 -9.23
N SER A 153 18.42 -6.67 -9.45
CA SER A 153 19.10 -7.77 -10.16
C SER A 153 19.18 -9.06 -9.33
N THR A 154 18.92 -8.98 -8.03
CA THR A 154 18.89 -10.16 -7.16
C THR A 154 17.61 -10.96 -7.43
N PRO A 155 17.70 -12.24 -7.83
CA PRO A 155 16.52 -13.05 -8.11
C PRO A 155 15.63 -13.21 -6.87
N THR A 156 14.31 -13.11 -7.02
CA THR A 156 13.35 -13.26 -5.91
C THR A 156 13.51 -14.59 -5.16
N LYS A 157 13.99 -15.65 -5.83
CA LYS A 157 14.30 -16.93 -5.20
C LYS A 157 15.28 -16.78 -4.03
N VAL A 158 16.28 -15.90 -4.14
CA VAL A 158 17.25 -15.63 -3.06
C VAL A 158 16.52 -15.14 -1.79
N PHE A 159 15.55 -14.24 -1.94
CA PHE A 159 14.78 -13.75 -0.79
C PHE A 159 13.88 -14.83 -0.19
N ARG A 160 13.30 -15.70 -1.03
CA ARG A 160 12.51 -16.84 -0.57
C ARG A 160 13.37 -17.86 0.18
N ASP A 161 14.55 -18.18 -0.33
CA ASP A 161 15.48 -19.13 0.27
C ASP A 161 16.08 -18.63 1.61
N ASN A 162 16.00 -17.32 1.87
CA ASN A 162 16.45 -16.68 3.12
C ASN A 162 15.28 -16.22 4.01
N ASP A 163 14.07 -16.77 3.81
CA ASP A 163 12.88 -16.54 4.66
C ASP A 163 12.45 -15.07 4.82
N PHE A 164 12.67 -14.22 3.82
CA PHE A 164 12.05 -12.89 3.81
C PHE A 164 10.53 -13.03 3.67
N SER A 165 9.79 -12.33 4.52
CA SER A 165 8.35 -12.52 4.65
C SER A 165 7.57 -11.77 3.56
N ILE A 166 7.98 -10.53 3.25
CA ILE A 166 7.34 -9.70 2.22
C ILE A 166 8.40 -8.98 1.39
N VAL A 167 8.17 -8.92 0.07
CA VAL A 167 8.95 -8.13 -0.88
C VAL A 167 8.04 -7.07 -1.49
N ILE A 168 8.42 -5.79 -1.38
CA ILE A 168 7.63 -4.66 -1.87
C ILE A 168 8.20 -4.11 -3.19
N TRP A 169 7.39 -4.11 -4.24
CA TRP A 169 7.71 -3.51 -5.53
C TRP A 169 7.31 -2.02 -5.60
N ALA A 170 7.96 -1.18 -4.79
CA ALA A 170 7.46 0.12 -4.35
C ALA A 170 6.92 1.10 -5.42
N ASN A 171 7.55 1.25 -6.59
CA ASN A 171 7.24 2.38 -7.50
C ASN A 171 7.19 2.03 -8.99
N HIS A 172 7.11 0.74 -9.31
CA HIS A 172 7.22 0.26 -10.70
C HIS A 172 5.99 0.62 -11.54
N MET A 173 4.78 0.54 -10.97
CA MET A 173 3.54 0.91 -11.67
C MET A 173 3.50 2.39 -12.04
N LEU A 174 3.92 3.28 -11.14
CA LEU A 174 4.04 4.71 -11.42
C LEU A 174 5.04 4.97 -12.56
N ARG A 175 6.22 4.34 -12.51
CA ARG A 175 7.25 4.49 -13.55
C ARG A 175 6.78 3.99 -14.91
N ALA A 176 6.11 2.84 -14.96
CA ALA A 176 5.54 2.29 -16.18
C ALA A 176 4.46 3.20 -16.78
N SER A 177 3.56 3.72 -15.93
CA SER A 177 2.53 4.69 -16.33
C SER A 177 3.13 5.94 -16.94
N ILE A 178 4.17 6.52 -16.31
CA ILE A 178 4.88 7.70 -16.84
C ILE A 178 5.44 7.42 -18.24
N THR A 179 6.12 6.29 -18.43
CA THR A 179 6.67 5.91 -19.74
C THR A 179 5.58 5.81 -20.80
N ALA A 180 4.51 5.07 -20.53
CA ALA A 180 3.42 4.89 -21.49
C ALA A 180 2.71 6.20 -21.85
N MET A 181 2.43 7.06 -20.84
CA MET A 181 1.80 8.37 -21.08
C MET A 181 2.69 9.30 -21.92
N GLN A 182 4.01 9.30 -21.67
CA GLN A 182 4.96 10.10 -22.47
C GLN A 182 5.02 9.64 -23.92
N GLU A 183 5.09 8.33 -24.16
CA GLU A 183 5.10 7.74 -25.50
C GLU A 183 3.80 8.02 -26.26
N ALA A 184 2.65 7.83 -25.61
CA ALA A 184 1.34 8.12 -26.19
C ALA A 184 1.21 9.60 -26.58
N SER A 185 1.59 10.51 -25.67
CA SER A 185 1.49 11.96 -25.91
C SER A 185 2.38 12.40 -27.07
N LYS A 186 3.58 11.82 -27.18
CA LYS A 186 4.50 12.06 -28.30
C LYS A 186 3.90 11.61 -29.64
N LYS A 187 3.38 10.38 -29.71
CA LYS A 187 2.73 9.85 -30.93
C LYS A 187 1.55 10.73 -31.38
N LEU A 188 0.71 11.15 -30.44
CA LEU A 188 -0.42 12.03 -30.74
C LEU A 188 0.01 13.36 -31.39
N MET A 189 1.07 13.97 -30.85
CA MET A 189 1.59 15.23 -31.37
C MET A 189 2.31 15.09 -32.71
N GLU A 190 3.01 13.99 -32.95
CA GLU A 190 3.76 13.77 -34.19
C GLU A 190 2.87 13.34 -35.36
N GLU A 191 1.82 12.56 -35.09
CA GLU A 191 0.98 11.95 -36.12
C GLU A 191 -0.34 12.68 -36.35
N GLU A 192 -0.76 13.53 -35.40
CA GLU A 192 -2.09 14.18 -35.39
C GLU A 192 -3.25 13.19 -35.66
N SER A 193 -3.07 11.94 -35.24
CA SER A 193 -3.96 10.82 -35.53
C SER A 193 -3.93 9.80 -34.40
N LEU A 194 -5.06 9.10 -34.20
CA LEU A 194 -5.22 8.06 -33.18
C LEU A 194 -4.91 6.65 -33.71
N VAL A 195 -4.85 6.46 -35.03
CA VAL A 195 -4.88 5.12 -35.67
C VAL A 195 -3.76 4.19 -35.19
N ASN A 196 -2.55 4.72 -34.96
CA ASN A 196 -1.44 3.91 -34.48
C ASN A 196 -1.45 3.75 -32.96
N LEU A 197 -1.92 4.75 -32.21
CA LEU A 197 -2.02 4.68 -30.75
C LEU A 197 -3.05 3.66 -30.28
N GLU A 198 -4.20 3.55 -30.96
CA GLU A 198 -5.30 2.64 -30.60
C GLU A 198 -4.87 1.16 -30.52
N LYS A 199 -3.77 0.77 -31.19
CA LYS A 199 -3.24 -0.60 -31.13
C LYS A 199 -2.40 -0.88 -29.89
N ASP A 200 -1.93 0.17 -29.22
CA ASP A 200 -0.97 0.11 -28.12
C ASP A 200 -1.62 0.34 -26.75
N ILE A 201 -2.90 0.72 -26.72
CA ILE A 201 -3.63 1.05 -25.49
C ILE A 201 -4.86 0.15 -25.32
N VAL A 202 -5.38 0.11 -24.10
CA VAL A 202 -6.62 -0.62 -23.80
C VAL A 202 -7.83 0.07 -24.46
N PRO A 203 -8.83 -0.69 -24.93
CA PRO A 203 -10.05 -0.11 -25.45
C PRO A 203 -10.88 0.56 -24.35
N VAL A 204 -11.77 1.48 -24.71
CA VAL A 204 -12.70 2.15 -23.77
C VAL A 204 -13.55 1.15 -22.98
N SER A 205 -13.90 0.00 -23.56
CA SER A 205 -14.63 -1.07 -22.86
C SER A 205 -13.90 -1.63 -21.64
N GLU A 206 -12.57 -1.63 -21.65
CA GLU A 206 -11.77 -2.05 -20.50
C GLU A 206 -11.85 -1.02 -19.37
N VAL A 207 -11.93 0.28 -19.69
CA VAL A 207 -12.16 1.35 -18.71
C VAL A 207 -13.52 1.15 -18.04
N PHE A 208 -14.58 0.86 -18.81
CA PHE A 208 -15.90 0.58 -18.25
C PHE A 208 -15.94 -0.68 -17.38
N ARG A 209 -15.17 -1.71 -17.76
CA ARG A 209 -15.02 -2.91 -16.94
C ARG A 209 -14.38 -2.57 -15.59
N LEU A 210 -13.29 -1.80 -15.58
CA LEU A 210 -12.60 -1.36 -14.38
C LEU A 210 -13.44 -0.42 -13.49
N GLN A 211 -14.34 0.36 -14.09
CA GLN A 211 -15.28 1.22 -13.36
C GLN A 211 -16.49 0.45 -12.78
N GLY A 212 -16.65 -0.84 -13.09
CA GLY A 212 -17.79 -1.62 -12.60
C GLY A 212 -19.13 -1.23 -13.24
N VAL A 213 -19.14 -0.73 -14.48
CA VAL A 213 -20.38 -0.27 -15.15
C VAL A 213 -21.46 -1.36 -15.23
N SER A 214 -21.06 -2.64 -15.28
CA SER A 214 -22.02 -3.75 -15.23
C SER A 214 -22.77 -3.83 -13.90
N GLU A 215 -22.13 -3.50 -12.78
CA GLU A 215 -22.78 -3.48 -11.47
C GLU A 215 -23.81 -2.35 -11.40
N LEU A 216 -23.42 -1.15 -11.83
CA LEU A 216 -24.32 -0.01 -11.95
C LEU A 216 -25.53 -0.33 -12.82
N SER A 217 -25.31 -0.90 -14.01
CA SER A 217 -26.39 -1.26 -14.94
C SER A 217 -27.37 -2.29 -14.35
N LYS A 218 -26.89 -3.22 -13.51
CA LYS A 218 -27.75 -4.17 -12.79
C LYS A 218 -28.54 -3.45 -11.70
N ALA A 219 -27.89 -2.57 -10.94
CA ALA A 219 -28.54 -1.78 -9.90
C ALA A 219 -29.64 -0.87 -10.48
N GLU A 220 -29.39 -0.22 -11.61
CA GLU A 220 -30.37 0.61 -12.31
C GLU A 220 -31.64 -0.17 -12.67
N LYS A 221 -31.50 -1.40 -13.19
CA LYS A 221 -32.66 -2.27 -13.49
C LYS A 221 -33.47 -2.66 -12.25
N CYS A 222 -32.84 -2.72 -11.08
CA CYS A 222 -33.50 -3.08 -9.83
C CYS A 222 -34.17 -1.88 -9.15
N TYR A 223 -33.59 -0.69 -9.27
CA TYR A 223 -33.95 0.46 -8.43
C TYR A 223 -34.52 1.65 -9.20
N LEU A 224 -34.34 1.72 -10.53
CA LEU A 224 -35.01 2.74 -11.33
C LEU A 224 -36.39 2.26 -11.79
N PRO A 225 -37.35 3.18 -11.97
CA PRO A 225 -38.65 2.84 -12.52
C PRO A 225 -38.49 2.21 -13.91
N ASN A 226 -39.13 1.06 -14.12
CA ASN A 226 -39.23 0.50 -15.46
C ASN A 226 -40.07 1.46 -16.32
N SER A 227 -39.53 1.90 -17.45
CA SER A 227 -40.20 2.78 -18.40
C SER A 227 -41.44 2.15 -19.07
N SER A 228 -41.86 0.96 -18.65
CA SER A 228 -43.06 0.25 -19.09
C SER A 228 -44.30 0.47 -18.22
N ASP A 229 -44.19 1.11 -17.05
CA ASP A 229 -45.32 1.25 -16.10
C ASP A 229 -46.08 2.59 -16.20
N SER A 230 -45.87 3.39 -17.25
CA SER A 230 -46.61 4.64 -17.50
C SER A 230 -47.91 4.47 -18.29
N SER A 231 -48.41 3.23 -18.42
CA SER A 231 -49.78 2.96 -18.87
C SER A 231 -50.36 1.74 -18.15
N ASP A 232 -50.73 1.89 -16.88
CA ASP A 232 -52.07 1.51 -16.40
C ASP A 232 -52.16 1.53 -14.87
N SER A 233 -53.28 2.05 -14.41
CA SER A 233 -53.77 1.99 -13.04
C SER A 233 -53.84 0.55 -12.51
N ASN A 234 -53.10 0.20 -11.45
CA ASN A 234 -53.69 -0.46 -10.26
C ASN A 234 -52.69 -0.72 -9.12
N ALA A 235 -53.27 -0.70 -7.91
CA ALA A 235 -52.66 -0.82 -6.61
C ALA A 235 -51.90 -2.14 -6.34
N GLY A 236 -50.86 -2.07 -5.49
CA GLY A 236 -50.54 -3.16 -4.56
C GLY A 236 -49.30 -4.03 -4.82
N LYS A 237 -48.23 -3.54 -5.46
CA LYS A 237 -46.92 -4.23 -5.42
C LYS A 237 -45.92 -3.49 -4.53
N PRO A 238 -45.14 -4.19 -3.68
CA PRO A 238 -44.15 -3.55 -2.83
C PRO A 238 -43.07 -2.91 -3.71
N LEU A 239 -42.70 -1.65 -3.38
CA LEU A 239 -41.75 -0.83 -4.14
C LEU A 239 -40.33 -1.42 -4.21
N PHE A 240 -39.99 -2.44 -3.41
CA PHE A 240 -38.65 -2.99 -3.32
C PHE A 240 -38.65 -4.52 -3.21
N PRO A 241 -37.67 -5.23 -3.79
CA PRO A 241 -37.48 -6.66 -3.59
C PRO A 241 -37.21 -6.99 -2.12
N SER A 242 -37.68 -8.15 -1.65
CA SER A 242 -37.38 -8.61 -0.28
C SER A 242 -35.88 -8.91 -0.11
N TYR A 243 -35.37 -8.61 1.09
CA TYR A 243 -33.97 -8.75 1.51
C TYR A 243 -33.29 -10.08 1.13
N ASN A 244 -34.06 -11.19 1.07
CA ASN A 244 -33.53 -12.52 0.74
C ASN A 244 -33.04 -12.70 -0.70
N ALA A 245 -33.52 -11.90 -1.66
CA ALA A 245 -33.03 -11.95 -3.04
C ALA A 245 -31.63 -11.32 -3.19
N ILE A 246 -31.22 -10.48 -2.23
CA ILE A 246 -29.96 -9.72 -2.26
C ILE A 246 -28.79 -10.57 -1.76
N SER A 247 -29.04 -11.49 -0.81
CA SER A 247 -27.98 -12.35 -0.24
C SER A 247 -27.43 -13.36 -1.25
N GLN A 248 -28.25 -13.84 -2.19
CA GLN A 248 -27.80 -14.82 -3.20
C GLN A 248 -26.94 -14.19 -4.31
N MET A 249 -26.93 -12.86 -4.47
CA MET A 249 -26.17 -12.17 -5.53
C MET A 249 -24.72 -11.86 -5.15
N LYS A 250 -24.34 -12.01 -3.87
CA LYS A 250 -22.96 -11.81 -3.41
C LYS A 250 -22.06 -13.03 -3.60
N ASP A 251 -22.63 -14.22 -3.80
CA ASP A 251 -21.88 -15.49 -3.82
C ASP A 251 -21.47 -15.94 -5.25
N GLU A 252 -21.79 -15.18 -6.30
CA GLU A 252 -21.49 -15.56 -7.71
C GLU A 252 -20.32 -14.80 -8.37
N ASN A 253 -19.47 -14.10 -7.61
CA ASN A 253 -18.26 -13.42 -8.13
C ASN A 253 -16.97 -13.96 -7.50
#